data_AF-U4KXU4-F1
#
_entry.id   AF-U4KXU4-F1
#
_cell.length_a   1.000
_cell.length_b   1.000
_cell.length_c   1.000
_cell.angle_alpha   90.00
_cell.angle_beta   90.00
_cell.angle_gamma   90.00
#
_symmetry.space_group_name_H-M   'P 1'
#
loop_
_entity.id
_entity.type
_entity.pdbx_description
1 polymer ?
#
loop_
_entity_poly.entity_id
_entity_poly.type
_entity_poly.pdbx_seq_one_letter_code
_entity_poly.pdbx_strand_id
1 'polypeptide(L)'
;MQFLKKVLKQFERSFVCIDALDECKDETGRDLLKSLKILADELSFDGHSVRIFITGRNHIESLITRYLMEEAGNTFTTIHLEVNSSDIEKYVHGIENDVKDVPMDIDFKEKLVSKIVSSSGGIFLLPALQIQTVLEYTIVREREEALEINARRAPKHL
;
A
#
# COMPACT_ATOMS: atom_id res chain seq x y z
N MET A 1 5.01 -16.81 20.48
CA MET A 1 5.08 -15.42 21.01
C MET A 1 6.02 -15.20 22.20
N GLN A 2 6.42 -16.21 22.96
CA GLN A 2 7.27 -16.03 24.16
C GLN A 2 8.61 -15.31 23.91
N PHE A 3 9.27 -15.61 22.78
CA PHE A 3 10.50 -14.91 22.40
C PHE A 3 10.25 -13.43 22.13
N LEU A 4 9.25 -13.11 21.29
CA LEU A 4 8.86 -11.73 20.98
C LEU A 4 8.54 -10.96 22.26
N LYS A 5 7.75 -11.54 23.19
CA LYS A 5 7.46 -10.93 24.49
C LYS A 5 8.73 -10.55 25.26
N LYS A 6 9.71 -11.46 25.35
CA LYS A 6 10.98 -11.19 26.04
C LYS A 6 11.76 -10.05 25.41
N VAL A 7 11.76 -9.96 24.08
CA VAL A 7 12.41 -8.87 23.34
C VAL A 7 11.69 -7.55 23.61
N LEU A 8 10.37 -7.52 23.49
CA LEU A 8 9.58 -6.30 23.67
C LEU A 8 9.66 -5.73 25.10
N LYS A 9 9.79 -6.59 26.12
CA LYS A 9 10.02 -6.16 27.51
C LYS A 9 11.33 -5.41 27.75
N GLN A 10 12.28 -5.46 26.80
CA GLN A 10 13.51 -4.68 26.91
C GLN A 10 13.30 -3.20 26.58
N PHE A 11 12.14 -2.83 26.05
CA PHE A 11 11.81 -1.48 25.62
C PHE A 11 10.59 -0.96 26.38
N GLU A 12 10.62 0.32 26.76
CA GLU A 12 9.46 0.99 27.37
C GLU A 12 8.30 1.12 26.38
N ARG A 13 8.63 1.34 25.09
CA ARG A 13 7.67 1.44 24.00
C ARG A 13 8.13 0.66 22.78
N SER A 14 7.23 -0.11 22.20
CA SER A 14 7.47 -0.89 20.98
C SER A 14 6.38 -0.69 19.94
N PHE A 15 6.77 -0.81 18.67
CA PHE A 15 5.88 -0.75 17.51
C PHE A 15 6.02 -2.06 16.75
N VAL A 16 4.89 -2.72 16.49
CA VAL A 16 4.85 -3.98 15.73
C VAL A 16 4.05 -3.72 14.46
N CYS A 17 4.71 -3.85 13.31
CA CYS A 17 4.07 -3.70 12.01
C CYS A 17 3.89 -5.08 11.37
N ILE A 18 2.68 -5.36 10.92
CA ILE A 18 2.32 -6.58 10.21
C ILE A 18 1.82 -6.16 8.84
N ASP A 19 2.58 -6.53 7.82
CA ASP A 19 2.24 -6.22 6.45
C ASP A 19 1.43 -7.35 5.81
N ALA A 20 0.48 -6.98 4.95
CA ALA A 20 -0.32 -7.88 4.12
C ALA A 20 -0.98 -9.04 4.90
N LEU A 21 -1.68 -8.73 6.01
CA LEU A 21 -2.34 -9.75 6.83
C LEU A 21 -3.37 -10.56 6.02
N ASP A 22 -3.94 -9.97 4.97
CA ASP A 22 -4.88 -10.64 4.06
C ASP A 22 -4.27 -11.76 3.21
N GLU A 23 -2.94 -11.86 3.13
CA GLU A 23 -2.26 -12.99 2.48
C GLU A 23 -2.14 -14.22 3.41
N CYS A 24 -2.42 -14.06 4.70
CA CYS A 24 -2.47 -15.19 5.62
C CYS A 24 -3.72 -16.03 5.37
N LYS A 25 -3.58 -17.36 5.49
CA LYS A 25 -4.75 -18.24 5.60
C LYS A 25 -5.61 -17.82 6.79
N ASP A 26 -6.93 -17.87 6.65
CA ASP A 26 -7.90 -17.41 7.66
C ASP A 26 -7.63 -17.96 9.07
N GLU A 27 -7.25 -19.24 9.20
CA GLU A 27 -6.87 -19.86 10.47
C GLU A 27 -5.60 -19.25 11.08
N THR A 28 -4.56 -19.07 10.26
CA THR A 28 -3.29 -18.49 10.70
C THR A 28 -3.44 -17.02 11.07
N GLY A 29 -4.18 -16.24 10.27
CA GLY A 29 -4.46 -14.83 10.56
C GLY A 29 -5.24 -14.66 11.87
N ARG A 30 -6.21 -15.54 12.12
CA ARG A 30 -6.97 -15.58 13.39
C ARG A 30 -6.07 -15.84 14.60
N ASP A 31 -5.25 -16.88 14.53
CA ASP A 31 -4.39 -17.27 15.66
C ASP A 31 -3.30 -16.22 15.92
N LEU A 32 -2.82 -15.57 14.86
CA LEU A 32 -1.91 -14.43 14.96
C LEU A 32 -2.56 -13.25 15.69
N LEU A 33 -3.76 -12.82 15.27
CA LEU A 33 -4.48 -11.71 15.90
C LEU A 33 -4.76 -11.97 17.40
N LYS A 34 -5.21 -13.17 17.75
CA LYS A 34 -5.38 -13.56 19.16
C LYS A 34 -4.07 -13.49 19.94
N SER A 35 -3.00 -14.01 19.37
CA SER A 35 -1.68 -14.02 20.00
C SER A 35 -1.13 -12.61 20.22
N LEU A 36 -1.39 -11.69 19.28
CA LEU A 36 -1.00 -10.29 19.37
C LEU A 36 -1.78 -9.52 20.42
N LYS A 37 -3.10 -9.78 20.52
CA LYS A 37 -3.93 -9.21 21.59
C LYS A 37 -3.41 -9.63 22.96
N ILE A 38 -3.23 -10.93 23.19
CA ILE A 38 -2.68 -11.46 24.44
C ILE A 38 -1.31 -10.82 24.75
N LEU A 39 -0.44 -10.71 23.74
CA LEU A 39 0.88 -10.10 23.89
C LEU A 39 0.78 -8.61 24.30
N ALA A 40 -0.10 -7.85 23.66
CA ALA A 40 -0.28 -6.43 23.94
C ALA A 40 -0.88 -6.21 25.34
N ASP A 41 -1.86 -7.01 25.74
CA ASP A 41 -2.52 -6.94 27.05
C ASP A 41 -1.51 -7.26 28.17
N GLU A 42 -0.75 -8.34 28.01
CA GLU A 42 0.28 -8.75 28.98
C GLU A 42 1.40 -7.70 29.13
N LEU A 43 1.85 -7.12 28.02
CA LEU A 43 2.89 -6.10 28.05
C LEU A 43 2.39 -4.78 28.66
N SER A 44 1.14 -4.41 28.37
CA SER A 44 0.49 -3.22 28.96
C SER A 44 0.33 -3.36 30.47
N PHE A 45 -0.07 -4.56 30.94
CA PHE A 45 -0.13 -4.86 32.38
C PHE A 45 1.24 -4.73 33.06
N ASP A 46 2.31 -5.15 32.38
CA ASP A 46 3.70 -5.03 32.87
C ASP A 46 4.28 -3.61 32.76
N GLY A 47 3.49 -2.61 32.33
CA GLY A 47 3.91 -1.21 32.20
C GLY A 47 4.64 -0.87 30.90
N HIS A 48 4.64 -1.78 29.92
CA HIS A 48 5.23 -1.55 28.60
C HIS A 48 4.16 -1.14 27.59
N SER A 49 4.47 -0.17 26.73
CA SER A 49 3.56 0.28 25.68
C SER A 49 3.84 -0.44 24.36
N VAL A 50 2.86 -1.16 23.82
CA VAL A 50 2.96 -1.76 22.48
C VAL A 50 1.89 -1.19 21.56
N ARG A 51 2.29 -0.75 20.37
CA ARG A 51 1.38 -0.32 19.31
C ARG A 51 1.49 -1.25 18.12
N ILE A 52 0.37 -1.78 17.68
CA ILE A 52 0.30 -2.72 16.58
C ILE A 52 -0.29 -2.00 15.36
N PHE A 53 0.41 -2.10 14.23
CA PHE A 53 -0.02 -1.60 12.93
C PHE A 53 -0.20 -2.80 12.01
N ILE A 54 -1.35 -2.85 11.34
CA ILE A 54 -1.71 -3.95 10.45
C ILE A 54 -2.09 -3.34 9.12
N THR A 55 -1.55 -3.87 8.04
CA THR A 55 -1.99 -3.55 6.69
C THR A 55 -2.70 -4.76 6.09
N GLY A 56 -3.63 -4.49 5.17
CA GLY A 56 -4.24 -5.49 4.33
C GLY A 56 -5.44 -4.95 3.58
N ARG A 57 -6.02 -5.76 2.71
CA ARG A 57 -7.21 -5.40 1.92
C ARG A 57 -8.49 -5.36 2.77
N ASN A 58 -9.50 -4.62 2.32
CA ASN A 58 -10.75 -4.38 3.07
C ASN A 58 -11.45 -5.64 3.61
N HIS A 59 -11.31 -6.81 2.98
CA HIS A 59 -12.00 -8.02 3.43
C HIS A 59 -11.56 -8.55 4.81
N ILE A 60 -10.36 -8.19 5.29
CA ILE A 60 -9.91 -8.58 6.64
C ILE A 60 -10.39 -7.65 7.75
N GLU A 61 -11.09 -6.56 7.43
CA GLU A 61 -11.57 -5.60 8.43
C GLU A 61 -12.52 -6.27 9.44
N SER A 62 -13.45 -7.10 8.96
CA SER A 62 -14.37 -7.84 9.82
C SER A 62 -13.65 -8.79 10.78
N LEU A 63 -12.55 -9.39 10.32
CA LEU A 63 -11.70 -10.27 11.10
C LEU A 63 -10.99 -9.48 12.20
N ILE A 64 -10.39 -8.34 11.85
CA ILE A 64 -9.67 -7.49 12.81
C ILE A 64 -10.63 -6.98 13.89
N THR A 65 -11.78 -6.44 13.49
CA THR A 65 -12.81 -5.94 14.41
C THR A 65 -13.23 -7.00 15.42
N ARG A 66 -13.50 -8.22 14.95
CA ARG A 66 -13.91 -9.34 15.81
C ARG A 66 -12.86 -9.69 16.87
N TYR A 67 -11.58 -9.74 16.50
CA TYR A 67 -10.55 -10.24 17.42
C TYR A 67 -9.88 -9.15 18.27
N LEU A 68 -9.86 -7.89 17.82
CA LEU A 68 -9.18 -6.79 18.52
C LEU A 68 -10.14 -5.81 19.21
N MET A 69 -11.41 -5.69 18.80
CA MET A 69 -12.34 -4.65 19.30
C MET A 69 -13.39 -5.14 20.31
N GLU A 70 -13.50 -6.44 20.57
CA GLU A 70 -14.53 -6.98 21.48
C GLU A 70 -14.35 -6.62 22.97
N GLU A 71 -13.23 -6.00 23.39
CA GLU A 71 -12.98 -5.64 24.80
C GLU A 71 -12.89 -4.13 25.05
N ALA A 72 -13.60 -3.69 26.08
CA ALA A 72 -13.66 -2.30 26.51
C ALA A 72 -12.30 -1.84 27.06
N GLY A 73 -11.57 -1.04 26.28
CA GLY A 73 -10.29 -0.45 26.68
C GLY A 73 -9.31 -0.24 25.52
N ASN A 74 -9.47 -0.95 24.41
CA ASN A 74 -8.57 -0.83 23.27
C ASN A 74 -9.02 0.28 22.31
N THR A 75 -8.15 1.27 22.09
CA THR A 75 -8.32 2.26 21.03
C THR A 75 -7.85 1.65 19.70
N PHE A 76 -8.80 1.32 18.83
CA PHE A 76 -8.53 0.90 17.47
C PHE A 76 -8.77 2.07 16.50
N THR A 77 -7.93 2.22 15.49
CA THR A 77 -8.08 3.24 14.45
C THR A 77 -7.84 2.61 13.11
N THR A 78 -8.86 2.64 12.25
CA THR A 78 -8.76 2.22 10.85
C THR A 78 -8.41 3.42 10.00
N ILE A 79 -7.46 3.25 9.08
CA ILE A 79 -7.15 4.22 8.04
C ILE A 79 -7.41 3.53 6.71
N HIS A 80 -8.42 3.99 5.98
CA HIS A 80 -8.66 3.52 4.61
C HIS A 80 -7.82 4.34 3.66
N LEU A 81 -6.96 3.65 2.91
CA LEU A 81 -6.18 4.25 1.82
C LEU A 81 -6.91 3.95 0.51
N GLU A 82 -7.42 5.00 -0.11
CA GLU A 82 -8.07 4.90 -1.41
C GLU A 82 -7.25 5.67 -2.44
N VAL A 83 -7.09 5.07 -3.63
CA VAL A 83 -6.41 5.74 -4.73
C VAL A 83 -7.40 6.68 -5.40
N ASN A 84 -7.14 7.98 -5.29
CA ASN A 84 -7.88 9.01 -6.00
C ASN A 84 -7.24 9.27 -7.36
N SER A 85 -8.04 9.36 -8.43
CA SER A 85 -7.55 9.70 -9.77
C SER A 85 -6.74 11.00 -9.80
N SER A 86 -7.08 11.98 -8.95
CA SER A 86 -6.33 13.23 -8.84
C SER A 86 -4.93 13.06 -8.21
N ASP A 87 -4.72 12.03 -7.38
CA ASP A 87 -3.40 11.71 -6.84
C ASP A 87 -2.52 11.04 -7.91
N ILE A 88 -3.12 10.20 -8.75
CA ILE A 88 -2.45 9.66 -9.93
C ILE A 88 -2.07 10.79 -10.89
N GLU A 89 -3.00 11.71 -11.20
CA GLU A 89 -2.72 12.87 -12.07
C GLU A 89 -1.56 13.72 -11.56
N LYS A 90 -1.53 14.03 -10.25
CA LYS A 90 -0.42 14.76 -9.62
C LYS A 90 0.90 13.98 -9.71
N TYR A 91 0.85 12.67 -9.47
CA TYR A 91 2.03 11.82 -9.58
C TYR A 91 2.56 11.79 -11.02
N VAL A 92 1.67 11.69 -12.01
CA VAL A 92 2.04 11.69 -13.43
C VAL A 92 2.58 13.05 -13.86
N HIS A 93 2.05 14.17 -13.35
CA HIS A 93 2.65 15.49 -13.62
C HIS A 93 4.08 15.63 -13.08
N GLY A 94 4.49 14.78 -12.12
CA GLY A 94 5.89 14.67 -11.68
C GLY A 94 6.88 14.28 -12.79
N ILE A 95 6.40 13.79 -13.95
CA ILE A 95 7.18 13.56 -15.18
C ILE A 95 7.89 14.81 -15.69
N GLU A 96 7.44 16.00 -15.31
CA GLU A 96 8.15 17.25 -15.62
C GLU A 96 9.60 17.27 -15.12
N ASN A 97 9.96 16.39 -14.17
CA ASN A 97 11.32 16.17 -13.70
C ASN A 97 12.07 15.06 -14.48
N ASP A 98 11.68 14.78 -15.73
CA ASP A 98 12.37 13.80 -16.58
C ASP A 98 13.86 14.15 -16.72
N VAL A 99 14.71 13.28 -16.17
CA VAL A 99 16.16 13.47 -16.11
C VAL A 99 16.82 13.37 -17.51
N LYS A 100 16.12 12.83 -18.50
CA LYS A 100 16.67 12.60 -19.85
C LYS A 100 16.50 13.78 -20.81
N ASP A 101 15.82 14.85 -20.39
CA ASP A 101 15.60 16.09 -21.17
C ASP A 101 15.10 15.84 -22.61
N VAL A 102 14.28 14.79 -22.78
CA VAL A 102 13.70 14.47 -24.09
C VAL A 102 12.56 15.47 -24.32
N PRO A 103 12.58 16.28 -25.39
CA PRO A 103 11.53 17.23 -25.68
C PRO A 103 10.22 16.49 -25.97
N MET A 104 9.33 16.46 -24.98
CA MET A 104 7.95 16.01 -25.11
C MET A 104 7.06 17.24 -25.29
N ASP A 105 6.31 17.28 -26.38
CA ASP A 105 5.30 18.32 -26.57
C ASP A 105 4.17 18.20 -25.54
N ILE A 106 3.40 19.28 -25.40
CA ILE A 106 2.31 19.37 -24.43
C ILE A 106 1.23 18.32 -24.75
N ASP A 107 0.91 18.14 -26.03
CA ASP A 107 -0.09 17.18 -26.50
C ASP A 107 0.26 15.74 -26.12
N PHE A 108 1.53 15.35 -26.24
CA PHE A 108 2.01 14.03 -25.84
C PHE A 108 1.98 13.85 -24.33
N LYS A 109 2.34 14.87 -23.54
CA LYS A 109 2.24 14.82 -22.07
C LYS A 109 0.79 14.66 -21.61
N GLU A 110 -0.13 15.42 -22.17
CA GLU A 110 -1.56 15.31 -21.84
C GLU A 110 -2.12 13.94 -22.23
N LYS A 111 -1.75 13.42 -23.41
CA LYS A 111 -2.11 12.08 -23.87
C LYS A 111 -1.54 11.00 -22.94
N LEU A 112 -0.30 11.15 -22.50
CA LEU A 112 0.36 10.24 -21.56
C LEU A 112 -0.37 10.21 -20.22
N VAL A 113 -0.64 11.37 -19.62
CA VAL A 113 -1.39 11.50 -18.36
C VAL A 113 -2.77 10.87 -18.49
N SER A 114 -3.55 11.27 -19.49
CA SER A 114 -4.91 10.78 -19.70
C SER A 114 -4.97 9.27 -19.89
N LYS A 115 -4.04 8.70 -20.66
CA LYS A 115 -3.99 7.25 -20.94
C LYS A 115 -3.58 6.44 -19.72
N ILE A 116 -2.63 6.95 -18.92
CA ILE A 116 -2.18 6.29 -17.70
C ILE A 116 -3.28 6.32 -16.63
N VAL A 117 -3.89 7.48 -16.39
CA VAL A 117 -4.97 7.65 -15.42
C VAL A 117 -6.15 6.73 -15.77
N SER A 118 -6.58 6.71 -17.04
CA SER A 118 -7.68 5.83 -17.49
C SER A 118 -7.35 4.34 -17.45
N SER A 119 -6.08 3.96 -17.61
CA SER A 119 -5.67 2.55 -17.54
C SER A 119 -5.34 2.04 -16.12
N SER A 120 -5.27 2.94 -15.15
CA SER A 120 -4.81 2.65 -13.79
C SER A 120 -5.77 1.76 -12.98
N GLY A 121 -7.07 1.79 -13.29
CA GLY A 121 -8.08 1.01 -12.59
C GLY A 121 -8.14 1.25 -11.08
N GLY A 122 -7.65 2.39 -10.58
CA GLY A 122 -7.57 2.66 -9.14
C GLY A 122 -6.38 1.99 -8.44
N ILE A 123 -5.38 1.48 -9.18
CA ILE A 123 -4.15 0.90 -8.62
C ILE A 123 -3.00 1.85 -8.92
N PHE A 124 -2.42 2.48 -7.89
CA PHE A 124 -1.33 3.46 -8.04
C PHE A 124 -0.02 2.88 -8.61
N LEU A 125 0.23 1.59 -8.38
CA LEU A 125 1.42 0.90 -8.88
C LEU A 125 1.46 0.81 -10.41
N LEU A 126 0.30 0.67 -11.07
CA LEU A 126 0.23 0.54 -12.52
C LEU A 126 0.68 1.83 -13.23
N PRO A 127 0.16 3.02 -12.89
CA PRO A 127 0.71 4.29 -13.34
C PRO A 127 2.20 4.44 -13.09
N ALA A 128 2.69 4.10 -11.89
CA ALA A 128 4.11 4.23 -11.59
C ALA A 128 5.00 3.41 -12.53
N LEU A 129 4.63 2.14 -12.77
CA LEU A 129 5.37 1.27 -13.69
C LEU A 129 5.24 1.72 -15.16
N GLN A 130 4.06 2.18 -15.57
CA GLN A 130 3.83 2.69 -16.92
C GLN A 130 4.67 3.93 -17.20
N ILE A 131 4.71 4.88 -16.26
CA ILE A 131 5.53 6.09 -16.35
C ILE A 131 7.00 5.72 -16.43
N GLN A 132 7.49 4.88 -15.51
CA GLN A 132 8.88 4.45 -15.51
C GLN A 132 9.26 3.84 -16.85
N THR A 133 8.44 2.93 -17.38
CA THR A 133 8.70 2.26 -18.66
C THR A 133 8.73 3.26 -19.82
N VAL A 134 7.83 4.25 -19.83
CA VAL A 134 7.82 5.28 -20.88
C VAL A 134 9.09 6.16 -20.76
N LEU A 135 9.47 6.57 -19.56
CA LEU A 135 10.67 7.40 -19.34
C LEU A 135 11.99 6.64 -19.52
N GLU A 136 11.98 5.32 -19.61
CA GLU A 136 13.17 4.53 -19.94
C GLU A 136 13.70 4.80 -21.35
N TYR A 137 12.85 5.22 -22.28
CA TYR A 137 13.25 5.50 -23.66
C TYR A 137 13.74 6.94 -23.86
N THR A 138 14.70 7.10 -24.76
CA THR A 138 15.33 8.40 -25.11
C THR A 138 14.78 9.02 -26.39
N ILE A 139 13.83 8.34 -27.06
CA ILE A 139 13.24 8.79 -28.33
C ILE A 139 11.71 8.82 -28.20
N VAL A 140 11.08 9.91 -28.64
CA VAL A 140 9.62 10.14 -28.52
C VAL A 140 8.80 8.98 -29.13
N ARG A 141 9.18 8.50 -30.31
CA ARG A 141 8.50 7.36 -30.96
C ARG A 141 8.48 6.11 -30.09
N GLU A 142 9.59 5.79 -29.42
CA GLU A 142 9.68 4.62 -28.55
C GLU A 142 8.84 4.80 -27.28
N ARG A 143 8.76 6.04 -26.77
CA ARG A 143 7.85 6.41 -25.67
C ARG A 143 6.38 6.19 -26.06
N GLU A 144 5.99 6.58 -27.28
CA GLU A 144 4.65 6.33 -27.81
C GLU A 144 4.34 4.84 -27.95
N GLU A 145 5.27 4.07 -28.53
CA GLU A 145 5.12 2.62 -28.68
C GLU A 145 5.00 1.92 -27.32
N ALA A 146 5.82 2.31 -26.34
CA ALA A 146 5.77 1.81 -24.97
C ALA A 146 4.43 2.13 -24.27
N LEU A 147 3.91 3.34 -24.45
CA LEU A 147 2.61 3.74 -23.92
C LEU A 147 1.48 2.86 -24.49
N GLU A 148 1.49 2.59 -25.79
CA GLU A 148 0.48 1.74 -26.44
C GLU A 148 0.58 0.27 -26.02
N ILE A 149 1.79 -0.28 -25.87
CA ILE A 149 2.01 -1.66 -25.41
C ILE A 149 1.53 -1.84 -23.98
N ASN A 150 1.88 -0.90 -23.09
CA ASN A 150 1.55 -1.00 -21.67
C ASN A 150 0.06 -0.79 -21.39
N ALA A 151 -0.61 0.09 -22.16
CA ALA A 151 -2.06 0.27 -22.07
C ALA A 151 -2.84 -1.00 -22.46
N ARG A 152 -2.29 -1.84 -23.35
CA ARG A 152 -2.90 -3.13 -23.75
C ARG A 152 -2.70 -4.25 -22.74
N ARG A 153 -1.65 -4.15 -21.91
CA ARG A 153 -1.26 -5.16 -20.91
C ARG A 153 -1.81 -4.88 -19.51
N ALA A 154 -2.37 -3.70 -19.27
CA ALA A 154 -2.99 -3.36 -17.99
C ALA A 154 -4.14 -4.35 -17.68
N PRO A 155 -4.18 -4.97 -16.48
CA PRO A 155 -5.28 -5.82 -16.07
C PRO A 155 -6.58 -5.01 -16.11
N LYS A 156 -7.55 -5.42 -16.94
CA LYS A 156 -8.82 -4.69 -17.06
C LYS A 156 -9.73 -4.85 -15.85
N HIS A 157 -9.48 -5.88 -15.04
CA HIS A 157 -10.26 -6.20 -13.85
C HIS A 157 -9.34 -6.87 -12.82
N LEU A 158 -9.13 -6.21 -11.69
CA LEU A 158 -8.68 -6.77 -10.42
C LEU A 158 -9.56 -6.17 -9.32
#